data_AF-A0A0P1MP02-F1
#
_entry.id   AF-A0A0P1MP02-F1
#
_cell.length_a   1.000
_cell.length_b   1.000
_cell.length_c   1.000
_cell.angle_alpha   90.00
_cell.angle_beta   90.00
_cell.angle_gamma   90.00
#
_symmetry.space_group_name_H-M   'P 1'
#
loop_
_entity.id
_entity.type
_entity.pdbx_description
1 polymer ?
#
loop_
_entity_poly.entity_id
_entity_poly.type
_entity_poly.pdbx_seq_one_letter_code
_entity_poly.pdbx_strand_id
1 'polypeptide(L)'
;MIWKKYKKPVLFIISFIAFILLVDKIVMPFYVGAVKSIEMPDLIGKKIEDAKKIIDSLNLKLESVTERHDARFPAGYVIIQNPRPGMKIKEGRRVYLVISSGEQKIEVPSLIGKSVRDAKLTLEKYGLRLGDVQYDFFG
;
A
#
# COMPACT_ATOMS: atom_id res chain seq x y z
N MET A 1 41.27 -48.33 0.34
CA MET A 1 41.97 -47.16 -0.24
C MET A 1 40.98 -46.17 -0.89
N ILE A 2 39.87 -45.83 -0.21
CA ILE A 2 38.71 -45.13 -0.81
C ILE A 2 38.62 -43.66 -0.33
N TRP A 3 39.17 -43.36 0.86
CA TRP A 3 39.09 -42.04 1.50
C TRP A 3 39.83 -40.92 0.72
N LYS A 4 40.96 -41.21 0.05
CA LYS A 4 41.70 -40.20 -0.71
C LYS A 4 40.90 -39.62 -1.90
N LYS A 5 39.94 -40.38 -2.46
CA LYS A 5 39.13 -39.97 -3.61
C LYS A 5 38.07 -38.92 -3.26
N TYR A 6 37.56 -38.94 -2.02
CA TYR A 6 36.51 -38.03 -1.56
C TYR A 6 37.04 -36.79 -0.80
N LYS A 7 38.29 -36.80 -0.30
CA LYS A 7 38.87 -35.64 0.39
C LYS A 7 38.94 -34.38 -0.48
N LYS A 8 39.27 -34.52 -1.76
CA LYS A 8 39.36 -33.39 -2.71
C LYS A 8 37.99 -32.74 -3.01
N PRO A 9 36.93 -33.48 -3.38
CA PRO A 9 35.61 -32.87 -3.57
C PRO A 9 35.01 -32.33 -2.27
N VAL A 10 35.27 -32.98 -1.12
CA VAL A 10 34.82 -32.46 0.20
C VAL A 10 35.50 -31.13 0.55
N LEU A 11 36.82 -30.99 0.29
CA LEU A 11 37.53 -29.72 0.46
C LEU A 11 37.00 -28.63 -0.47
N PHE A 12 36.66 -28.98 -1.71
CA PHE A 12 36.03 -28.06 -2.65
C PHE A 12 34.65 -27.61 -2.17
N ILE A 13 33.82 -28.52 -1.66
CA ILE A 13 32.49 -28.19 -1.11
C ILE A 13 32.63 -27.28 0.12
N ILE A 14 33.56 -27.56 1.03
CA ILE A 14 33.83 -26.72 2.21
C ILE A 14 34.32 -25.33 1.78
N SER A 15 35.22 -25.24 0.79
CA SER A 15 35.67 -23.97 0.24
C SER A 15 34.55 -23.19 -0.44
N PHE A 16 33.65 -23.88 -1.13
CA PHE A 16 32.50 -23.25 -1.80
C PHE A 16 31.47 -22.73 -0.78
N ILE A 17 31.19 -23.51 0.27
CA ILE A 17 30.34 -23.08 1.39
C ILE A 17 31.00 -21.91 2.13
N ALA A 18 32.30 -21.96 2.39
CA ALA A 18 33.04 -20.87 3.02
C ALA A 18 33.02 -19.60 2.16
N PHE A 19 33.09 -19.73 0.83
CA PHE A 19 32.97 -18.61 -0.09
C PHE A 19 31.55 -18.03 -0.09
N ILE A 20 30.51 -18.86 -0.09
CA ILE A 20 29.12 -18.39 0.06
C ILE A 20 28.95 -17.61 1.37
N LEU A 21 29.46 -18.15 2.49
CA LEU A 21 29.40 -17.49 3.79
C LEU A 21 30.22 -16.19 3.83
N LEU A 22 31.35 -16.14 3.11
CA LEU A 22 32.18 -14.95 2.99
C LEU A 22 31.48 -13.86 2.16
N VAL A 23 30.87 -14.23 1.03
CA VAL A 23 30.07 -13.31 0.22
C VAL A 23 28.90 -12.76 1.05
N ASP A 24 28.18 -13.64 1.74
CA ASP A 24 27.00 -13.27 2.54
C ASP A 24 27.35 -12.40 3.76
N LYS A 25 28.41 -12.73 4.51
CA LYS A 25 28.77 -12.02 5.75
C LYS A 25 29.72 -10.83 5.57
N ILE A 26 30.47 -10.75 4.47
CA ILE A 26 31.49 -9.71 4.27
C ILE A 26 31.15 -8.84 3.06
N VAL A 27 30.93 -9.45 1.89
CA VAL A 27 30.73 -8.69 0.64
C VAL A 27 29.36 -8.02 0.61
N MET A 28 28.29 -8.72 0.99
CA MET A 28 26.92 -8.18 1.02
C MET A 28 26.77 -6.99 1.97
N PRO A 29 27.19 -7.01 3.25
CA PRO A 29 27.07 -5.84 4.12
C PRO A 29 27.93 -4.66 3.66
N PHE A 30 29.09 -4.91 3.04
CA PHE A 30 29.89 -3.84 2.44
C PHE A 30 29.17 -3.19 1.25
N TYR A 31 28.61 -3.99 0.35
CA TYR A 31 27.86 -3.52 -0.81
C TYR A 31 26.55 -2.79 -0.41
N VAL A 32 25.84 -3.31 0.59
CA VAL A 32 24.54 -2.80 1.06
C VAL A 32 24.68 -1.64 2.04
N GLY A 33 25.81 -1.51 2.73
CA GLY A 33 26.15 -0.39 3.62
C GLY A 33 26.59 0.87 2.89
N ALA A 34 27.11 0.74 1.67
CA ALA A 34 27.51 1.86 0.82
C ALA A 34 26.32 2.61 0.17
N VAL A 35 25.09 2.07 0.28
CA VAL A 35 23.90 2.68 -0.31
C VAL A 35 23.46 3.87 0.55
N LYS A 36 23.44 5.05 -0.07
CA LYS A 36 23.00 6.30 0.57
C LYS A 36 21.58 6.13 1.14
N SER A 37 21.43 6.55 2.38
CA SER A 37 20.14 6.56 3.07
C SER A 37 19.52 7.95 2.97
N ILE A 38 18.25 8.00 2.60
CA ILE A 38 17.45 9.21 2.54
C ILE A 38 16.28 9.10 3.52
N GLU A 39 15.69 10.23 3.89
CA GLU A 39 14.46 10.23 4.69
C GLU A 39 13.25 10.16 3.77
N MET A 40 12.29 9.31 4.13
CA MET A 40 11.05 9.15 3.37
C MET A 40 10.23 10.43 3.43
N PRO A 41 9.91 11.06 2.28
CA PRO A 41 9.07 12.26 2.26
C PRO A 41 7.65 11.93 2.70
N ASP A 42 6.95 12.97 3.18
CA ASP A 42 5.51 12.89 3.39
C ASP A 42 4.77 13.13 2.06
N LEU A 43 4.06 12.09 1.63
CA LEU A 43 3.24 12.04 0.43
C LEU A 43 1.75 12.05 0.78
N ILE A 44 1.37 11.93 2.05
CA ILE A 44 -0.02 11.94 2.48
C ILE A 44 -0.64 13.31 2.17
N GLY A 45 -1.85 13.29 1.61
CA GLY A 45 -2.55 14.50 1.18
C GLY A 45 -2.02 15.12 -0.10
N LYS A 46 -1.04 14.52 -0.77
CA LYS A 46 -0.62 14.94 -2.12
C LYS A 46 -1.41 14.21 -3.18
N LYS A 47 -1.57 14.86 -4.35
CA LYS A 47 -2.12 14.22 -5.54
C LYS A 47 -1.15 13.15 -6.05
N ILE A 48 -1.68 12.07 -6.60
CA ILE A 48 -0.86 10.93 -7.08
C ILE A 48 0.21 11.35 -8.10
N GLU A 49 -0.07 12.35 -8.96
CA GLU A 49 0.91 12.84 -9.92
C GLU A 49 2.11 13.55 -9.27
N ASP A 50 1.86 14.34 -8.23
CA ASP A 50 2.92 15.03 -7.49
C ASP A 50 3.71 14.06 -6.62
N ALA A 51 3.03 13.08 -6.02
CA ALA A 51 3.68 12.01 -5.27
C ALA A 51 4.63 11.21 -6.17
N LYS A 52 4.23 10.90 -7.41
CA LYS A 52 5.08 10.21 -8.41
C LYS A 52 6.34 11.02 -8.71
N LYS A 53 6.22 12.32 -9.01
CA LYS A 53 7.37 13.19 -9.28
C LYS A 53 8.36 13.23 -8.12
N ILE A 54 7.86 13.30 -6.89
CA ILE A 54 8.71 13.29 -5.69
C ILE A 54 9.44 11.94 -5.56
N ILE A 55 8.74 10.82 -5.74
CA ILE A 55 9.32 9.46 -5.69
C ILE A 55 10.43 9.33 -6.75
N ASP A 56 10.16 9.74 -7.99
CA ASP A 56 11.09 9.62 -9.10
C ASP A 56 12.34 10.50 -8.88
N SER A 57 12.17 11.73 -8.38
CA SER A 57 13.29 12.63 -8.07
C SER A 57 14.23 12.10 -6.97
N LEU A 58 13.74 11.20 -6.13
CA LEU A 58 14.48 10.59 -5.02
C LEU A 58 15.03 9.20 -5.37
N ASN A 59 14.99 8.80 -6.66
CA ASN A 59 15.37 7.46 -7.11
C ASN A 59 14.64 6.33 -6.35
N LEU A 60 13.41 6.59 -5.90
CA LEU A 60 12.55 5.59 -5.28
C LEU A 60 11.73 4.87 -6.34
N LYS A 61 11.20 3.68 -6.02
CA LYS A 61 10.41 2.88 -6.96
C LYS A 61 8.97 2.81 -6.49
N LEU A 62 8.03 3.38 -7.25
CA LEU A 62 6.60 3.18 -6.99
C LEU A 62 6.22 1.76 -7.41
N GLU A 63 5.83 0.93 -6.44
CA GLU A 63 5.52 -0.49 -6.68
C GLU A 63 4.04 -0.71 -6.94
N SER A 64 3.17 -0.15 -6.10
CA SER A 64 1.74 -0.29 -6.26
C SER A 64 0.98 0.92 -5.74
N VAL A 65 -0.18 1.11 -6.37
CA VAL A 65 -1.18 2.10 -5.99
C VAL A 65 -2.50 1.35 -5.84
N THR A 66 -3.07 1.35 -4.65
CA THR A 66 -4.40 0.78 -4.40
C THR A 66 -5.38 1.88 -4.05
N GLU A 67 -6.66 1.67 -4.31
CA GLU A 67 -7.70 2.65 -4.02
C GLU A 67 -8.51 2.24 -2.79
N ARG A 68 -8.96 3.23 -2.01
CA ARG A 68 -9.86 3.04 -0.88
C ARG A 68 -10.75 4.26 -0.73
N HIS A 69 -12.00 4.04 -0.33
CA HIS A 69 -12.91 5.13 0.03
C HIS A 69 -12.38 5.89 1.25
N ASP A 70 -12.31 7.21 1.17
CA ASP A 70 -11.94 8.08 2.26
C ASP A 70 -12.76 9.38 2.17
N ALA A 71 -13.39 9.76 3.28
CA ALA A 71 -14.25 10.95 3.34
C ALA A 71 -13.46 12.25 3.60
N ARG A 72 -12.19 12.16 4.00
CA ARG A 72 -11.35 13.33 4.29
C ARG A 72 -10.62 13.83 3.05
N PHE A 73 -10.25 12.91 2.14
CA PHE A 73 -9.47 13.24 0.94
C PHE A 73 -10.27 13.03 -0.34
N PRO A 74 -10.24 13.98 -1.29
CA PRO A 74 -10.84 13.79 -2.60
C PRO A 74 -10.21 12.62 -3.38
N ALA A 75 -10.92 12.15 -4.40
CA ALA A 75 -10.40 11.09 -5.28
C ALA A 75 -9.03 11.47 -5.90
N GLY A 76 -8.11 10.52 -5.95
CA GLY A 76 -6.76 10.69 -6.52
C GLY A 76 -5.70 11.26 -5.57
N TYR A 77 -6.04 11.48 -4.30
CA TYR A 77 -5.10 11.92 -3.26
C TYR A 77 -4.56 10.74 -2.46
N VAL A 78 -3.29 10.77 -2.09
CA VAL A 78 -2.65 9.75 -1.25
C VAL A 78 -3.19 9.85 0.17
N ILE A 79 -3.70 8.74 0.69
CA ILE A 79 -4.23 8.65 2.06
C ILE A 79 -3.32 7.81 2.98
N ILE A 80 -2.58 6.88 2.40
CA ILE A 80 -1.63 6.02 3.13
C ILE A 80 -0.40 5.84 2.25
N GLN A 81 0.77 5.85 2.88
CA GLN A 81 2.02 5.48 2.26
C GLN A 81 2.75 4.44 3.10
N ASN A 82 3.56 3.63 2.42
CA ASN A 82 4.55 2.77 3.03
C ASN A 82 5.80 2.75 2.14
N PRO A 83 7.01 3.09 2.62
CA PRO A 83 7.40 3.42 4.00
C PRO A 83 6.73 4.67 4.60
N ARG A 84 6.64 4.73 5.93
CA ARG A 84 6.07 5.88 6.65
C ARG A 84 6.94 7.14 6.47
N PRO A 85 6.36 8.34 6.52
CA PRO A 85 7.12 9.59 6.47
C PRO A 85 8.20 9.63 7.57
N GLY A 86 9.35 10.23 7.26
CA GLY A 86 10.50 10.37 8.17
C GLY A 86 11.30 9.09 8.42
N MET A 87 10.90 7.94 7.85
CA MET A 87 11.67 6.71 7.95
C MET A 87 12.96 6.82 7.13
N LYS A 88 14.10 6.41 7.71
CA LYS A 88 15.35 6.25 6.95
C LYS A 88 15.24 5.06 6.02
N ILE A 89 15.33 5.33 4.73
CA ILE A 89 15.22 4.34 3.66
C ILE A 89 16.44 4.41 2.75
N LYS A 90 16.74 3.30 2.10
CA LYS A 90 17.81 3.24 1.10
C LYS A 90 17.30 3.77 -0.23
N GLU A 91 18.18 4.35 -1.03
CA GLU A 91 17.89 4.65 -2.43
C GLU A 91 17.39 3.38 -3.16
N GLY A 92 16.49 3.55 -4.13
CA GLY A 92 15.85 2.44 -4.84
C GLY A 92 14.79 1.67 -4.04
N ARG A 93 14.44 2.12 -2.82
CA ARG A 93 13.40 1.48 -2.00
C ARG A 93 12.04 1.56 -2.71
N ARG A 94 11.28 0.47 -2.60
CA ARG A 94 9.91 0.35 -3.08
C ARG A 94 8.94 1.12 -2.18
N VAL A 95 8.07 1.92 -2.79
CA VAL A 95 7.03 2.72 -2.16
C VAL A 95 5.67 2.18 -2.60
N TYR A 96 4.77 2.02 -1.63
CA TYR A 96 3.41 1.56 -1.80
C TYR A 96 2.49 2.69 -1.36
N LEU A 97 1.53 3.05 -2.22
CA LEU A 97 0.58 4.11 -1.94
C LEU A 97 -0.85 3.55 -1.92
N VAL A 98 -1.66 4.09 -1.03
CA VAL A 98 -3.12 3.96 -1.10
C VAL A 98 -3.66 5.35 -1.42
N ILE A 99 -4.48 5.45 -2.44
CA ILE A 99 -5.15 6.69 -2.85
C ILE A 99 -6.64 6.63 -2.49
N SER A 100 -7.22 7.81 -2.25
CA SER A 100 -8.64 7.96 -2.07
C SER A 100 -9.37 7.74 -3.39
N SER A 101 -10.47 6.99 -3.36
CA SER A 101 -11.49 6.95 -4.43
C SER A 101 -12.63 7.95 -4.16
N GLY A 102 -12.48 8.81 -3.16
CA GLY A 102 -13.48 9.76 -2.67
C GLY A 102 -14.45 9.13 -1.66
N GLU A 103 -15.47 9.90 -1.29
CA GLU A 103 -16.54 9.43 -0.41
C GLU A 103 -17.28 8.24 -1.03
N GLN A 104 -17.67 7.30 -0.16
CA GLN A 104 -18.51 6.19 -0.56
C GLN A 104 -19.90 6.73 -0.90
N LYS A 105 -20.28 6.64 -2.17
CA LYS A 105 -21.64 6.95 -2.63
C LYS A 105 -22.49 5.69 -2.49
N ILE A 106 -23.66 5.84 -1.89
CA ILE A 106 -24.70 4.80 -1.81
C ILE A 106 -25.88 5.29 -2.64
N GLU A 107 -26.38 4.44 -3.53
CA GLU A 107 -27.59 4.75 -4.30
C GLU A 107 -28.83 4.66 -3.40
N VAL A 108 -29.67 5.69 -3.45
CA VAL A 108 -30.93 5.69 -2.72
C VAL A 108 -31.95 4.87 -3.51
N PRO A 109 -32.50 3.78 -2.94
CA PRO A 109 -33.50 2.97 -3.63
C PRO A 109 -34.81 3.74 -3.82
N SER A 110 -35.56 3.43 -4.88
CA SER A 110 -36.89 4.02 -5.06
C SER A 110 -37.84 3.59 -3.93
N LEU A 111 -38.44 4.58 -3.29
CA LEU A 111 -39.42 4.41 -2.21
C LEU A 111 -40.87 4.68 -2.67
N ILE A 112 -41.06 5.04 -3.95
CA ILE A 112 -42.36 5.40 -4.50
C ILE A 112 -43.31 4.21 -4.40
N GLY A 113 -44.50 4.43 -3.85
CA GLY A 113 -45.54 3.41 -3.69
C GLY A 113 -45.30 2.42 -2.54
N LYS A 114 -44.21 2.54 -1.77
CA LYS A 114 -43.97 1.71 -0.59
C LYS A 114 -44.65 2.30 0.64
N SER A 115 -45.10 1.44 1.56
CA SER A 115 -45.50 1.87 2.90
C SER A 115 -44.29 2.44 3.66
N VAL A 116 -44.51 3.31 4.65
CA VAL A 116 -43.42 3.86 5.50
C VAL A 116 -42.58 2.74 6.12
N ARG A 117 -43.24 1.65 6.55
CA ARG A 117 -42.58 0.46 7.11
C ARG A 117 -41.70 -0.24 6.08
N ASP A 118 -42.19 -0.44 4.86
CA ASP A 118 -41.43 -1.11 3.79
C ASP A 118 -40.30 -0.22 3.26
N ALA A 119 -40.52 1.09 3.19
CA ALA A 119 -39.51 2.08 2.86
C ALA A 119 -38.36 2.06 3.87
N LYS A 120 -38.68 2.03 5.18
CA LYS A 120 -37.69 1.89 6.25
C LYS A 120 -36.84 0.63 6.09
N LEU A 121 -37.47 -0.52 5.93
CA LEU A 121 -36.75 -1.80 5.75
C LEU A 121 -35.92 -1.81 4.47
N THR A 122 -36.40 -1.17 3.41
CA THR A 122 -35.66 -1.03 2.15
C THR A 122 -34.42 -0.16 2.36
N LEU A 123 -34.52 0.96 3.06
CA LEU A 123 -33.37 1.83 3.37
C LEU A 123 -32.34 1.14 4.27
N GLU A 124 -32.77 0.44 5.32
CA GLU A 124 -31.87 -0.26 6.25
C GLU A 124 -31.04 -1.34 5.55
N LYS A 125 -31.61 -2.04 4.56
CA LYS A 125 -30.88 -3.00 3.71
C LYS A 125 -29.72 -2.36 2.93
N TYR A 126 -29.82 -1.08 2.61
CA TYR A 126 -28.79 -0.32 1.90
C TYR A 126 -27.86 0.44 2.87
N GLY A 127 -27.99 0.20 4.19
CA GLY A 127 -27.22 0.91 5.21
C GLY A 127 -27.67 2.37 5.41
N LEU A 128 -28.83 2.73 4.86
CA LEU A 128 -29.43 4.06 4.97
C LEU A 128 -30.42 4.09 6.15
N ARG A 129 -30.63 5.28 6.71
CA ARG A 129 -31.61 5.50 7.78
C ARG A 129 -32.80 6.27 7.24
N LEU A 130 -33.99 5.92 7.70
CA LEU A 130 -35.19 6.70 7.43
C LEU A 130 -35.05 8.07 8.11
N GLY A 131 -35.19 9.14 7.33
CA GLY A 131 -35.24 10.52 7.82
C GLY A 131 -36.63 10.94 8.28
N ASP A 132 -36.87 12.25 8.30
CA ASP A 132 -38.17 12.81 8.70
C ASP A 132 -39.27 12.44 7.68
N VAL A 133 -40.40 11.97 8.21
CA VAL A 133 -41.57 11.61 7.40
C VAL A 133 -42.57 12.77 7.45
N GLN A 134 -42.84 13.38 6.31
CA GLN A 134 -43.85 14.41 6.16
C GLN A 134 -45.02 13.87 5.34
N TYR A 135 -46.24 14.18 5.78
CA TYR A 135 -47.46 13.84 5.06
C TYR A 135 -47.96 15.10 4.37
N ASP A 136 -47.92 15.08 3.03
CA ASP A 136 -48.53 16.12 2.22
C ASP A 136 -49.92 15.65 1.79
N PHE A 137 -50.94 16.43 2.14
CA PHE A 137 -52.31 16.17 1.73
C PHE A 137 -52.57 17.06 0.51
N PHE A 138 -52.46 16.48 -0.67
CA PHE A 138 -52.92 17.14 -1.90
C PHE A 138 -54.44 17.29 -1.80
N GLY A 139 -54.90 18.52 -1.55
CA GLY A 139 -56.30 18.93 -1.55
C GLY A 139 -56.81 19.30 -2.92
#